data_AF-A0A257M0M1-F1
#
_entry.id   AF-A0A257M0M1-F1
#
_cell.length_a   1.000
_cell.length_b   1.000
_cell.length_c   1.000
_cell.angle_alpha   90.00
_cell.angle_beta   90.00
_cell.angle_gamma   90.00
#
_symmetry.space_group_name_H-M   'P 1'
#
loop_
_entity.id
_entity.type
_entity.pdbx_description
1 polymer ?
#
loop_
_entity_poly.entity_id
_entity_poly.type
_entity_poly.pdbx_seq_one_letter_code
_entity_poly.pdbx_strand_id
1 'polypeptide(L)'
;MKSFFGPIAAALLGLSSFTYAQQPSDAEYRDFKGTNGKVIQAVLIDKTGDSATLLLRSGQRATVTFDKLSAEDQTYIKAWSKEKAVFLQKCRSLTTRQLLELRGYESFQFRFEGNSIFIDGKLNGKQGTFLIDTGAGTSLLHIPFAKDSGCQVGELTEKIYGVSGEAPAGWTDVPTISFGESVFKGTRILATDLTNGLQEGQKLREQAILGADIMSQLDAVISYPERRIFLRPDKSDGAEVKEGGEEALAFRIFKTAENQTYRGKIVSKTPTVITLELVGGKQMQLPISRLSADDAKYAADWSEASAFFLQHCQGLTIQELLVLRKYQSFEYERRGNHIFVKGTLNENDVTYLIDTGADSSLLNLKSAKDNGCEVGDMDQFVQGIGGKAPAGVTNIRKLTMGDVVLTNRKVLATDLNRLNPDKDLDYVGLFGADFMRELDAVITYREKRIFLIQR
;
A
#
# COMPACT_ATOMS: atom_id res chain seq x y z
N MET A 1 23.41 -12.47 -2.38
CA MET A 1 22.11 -12.98 -2.84
C MET A 1 22.09 -14.51 -2.73
N LYS A 2 21.81 -15.06 -1.54
CA LYS A 2 21.59 -16.51 -1.37
C LYS A 2 20.12 -16.81 -1.70
N SER A 3 19.90 -17.88 -2.48
CA SER A 3 18.66 -18.49 -2.97
C SER A 3 17.33 -17.74 -2.72
N PHE A 4 17.00 -16.80 -3.61
CA PHE A 4 15.67 -16.19 -3.66
C PHE A 4 14.62 -17.02 -4.42
N PHE A 5 14.99 -18.12 -5.08
CA PHE A 5 14.07 -18.91 -5.91
C PHE A 5 14.46 -20.39 -5.96
N GLY A 6 13.98 -21.19 -5.00
CA GLY A 6 13.67 -22.61 -5.22
C GLY A 6 12.24 -22.77 -5.75
N PRO A 7 11.70 -23.99 -5.84
CA PRO A 7 11.56 -24.84 -7.04
C PRO A 7 10.68 -24.28 -8.19
N ILE A 8 10.65 -22.96 -8.42
CA ILE A 8 9.86 -22.34 -9.50
C ILE A 8 10.41 -22.65 -10.91
N ALA A 9 11.66 -23.14 -11.01
CA ALA A 9 12.32 -23.41 -12.29
C ALA A 9 11.78 -24.62 -13.08
N ALA A 10 10.95 -25.48 -12.49
CA ALA A 10 10.46 -26.70 -13.15
C ALA A 10 9.20 -26.50 -14.04
N ALA A 11 8.56 -25.33 -14.01
CA ALA A 11 7.22 -25.13 -14.60
C ALA A 11 7.18 -24.50 -16.01
N LEU A 12 8.27 -24.57 -16.78
CA LEU A 12 8.45 -23.77 -18.01
C LEU A 12 8.05 -24.44 -19.33
N LEU A 13 7.45 -25.64 -19.31
CA LEU A 13 7.20 -26.42 -20.53
C LEU A 13 5.89 -26.10 -21.28
N GLY A 14 5.10 -25.11 -20.86
CA GLY A 14 3.80 -24.79 -21.48
C GLY A 14 3.67 -23.45 -22.23
N LEU A 15 4.69 -22.58 -22.23
CA LEU A 15 4.58 -21.21 -22.73
C LEU A 15 5.35 -21.00 -24.04
N SER A 16 5.13 -21.85 -25.06
CA SER A 16 5.95 -21.89 -26.28
C SER A 16 5.52 -20.92 -27.41
N SER A 17 4.81 -19.84 -27.12
CA SER A 17 4.42 -18.87 -28.16
C SER A 17 4.25 -17.44 -27.63
N PHE A 18 5.32 -16.87 -27.09
CA PHE A 18 5.35 -15.43 -26.79
C PHE A 18 6.54 -14.76 -27.48
N THR A 19 6.22 -13.89 -28.43
CA THR A 19 7.18 -13.00 -29.08
C THR A 19 7.53 -11.85 -28.15
N TYR A 20 8.83 -11.53 -28.05
CA TYR A 20 9.32 -10.29 -27.45
C TYR A 20 8.92 -9.13 -28.40
N ALA A 21 7.71 -8.58 -28.24
CA ALA A 21 7.23 -7.48 -29.06
C ALA A 21 7.33 -6.14 -28.32
N GLN A 22 8.00 -5.18 -29.01
CA GLN A 22 8.21 -3.76 -28.71
C GLN A 22 8.86 -3.40 -27.36
N GLN A 23 9.62 -2.30 -27.37
CA GLN A 23 10.43 -1.85 -26.22
C GLN A 23 9.59 -1.89 -24.93
N PRO A 24 9.89 -2.78 -23.99
CA PRO A 24 9.20 -2.76 -22.72
C PRO A 24 9.66 -1.49 -22.01
N SER A 25 8.72 -0.61 -21.62
CA SER A 25 9.00 0.53 -20.75
C SER A 25 9.74 0.10 -19.46
N ASP A 26 9.58 -1.18 -19.09
CA ASP A 26 10.05 -1.76 -17.83
C ASP A 26 11.22 -2.76 -18.04
N ALA A 27 11.88 -2.72 -19.19
CA ALA A 27 13.02 -3.59 -19.46
C ALA A 27 14.22 -3.17 -18.60
N GLU A 28 14.84 -4.14 -17.92
CA GLU A 28 16.00 -3.86 -17.07
C GLU A 28 17.26 -3.79 -17.92
N TYR A 29 17.62 -2.57 -18.32
CA TYR A 29 18.88 -2.29 -19.00
C TYR A 29 20.05 -2.52 -18.03
N ARG A 30 21.09 -3.19 -18.51
CA ARG A 30 22.37 -3.32 -17.83
C ARG A 30 23.50 -2.85 -18.73
N ASP A 31 24.62 -2.55 -18.10
CA ASP A 31 25.87 -2.31 -18.80
C ASP A 31 26.43 -3.66 -19.29
N PHE A 32 26.83 -3.68 -20.56
CA PHE A 32 27.65 -4.73 -21.18
C PHE A 32 28.95 -4.10 -21.64
N LYS A 33 30.07 -4.68 -21.23
CA LYS A 33 31.41 -4.20 -21.51
C LYS A 33 32.05 -5.04 -22.62
N GLY A 34 32.44 -4.37 -23.69
CA GLY A 34 33.19 -4.97 -24.79
C GLY A 34 34.66 -5.20 -24.42
N THR A 35 35.31 -6.13 -25.10
CA THR A 35 36.76 -6.37 -24.97
C THR A 35 37.62 -5.17 -25.39
N ASN A 36 37.06 -4.27 -26.20
CA ASN A 36 37.65 -2.98 -26.56
C ASN A 36 37.44 -1.87 -25.50
N GLY A 37 36.86 -2.21 -24.33
CA GLY A 37 36.58 -1.25 -23.25
C GLY A 37 35.30 -0.43 -23.42
N LYS A 38 34.60 -0.51 -24.56
CA LYS A 38 33.34 0.19 -24.78
C LYS A 38 32.23 -0.41 -23.94
N VAL A 39 31.44 0.42 -23.28
CA VAL A 39 30.26 0.00 -22.52
C VAL A 39 29.00 0.38 -23.30
N ILE A 40 28.04 -0.55 -23.37
CA ILE A 40 26.72 -0.32 -23.94
C ILE A 40 25.65 -0.67 -22.91
N GLN A 41 24.56 0.10 -22.88
CA GLN A 41 23.37 -0.26 -22.12
C GLN A 41 22.38 -1.01 -22.99
N ALA A 42 22.05 -2.23 -22.58
CA ALA A 42 21.17 -3.10 -23.33
C ALA A 42 20.43 -4.09 -22.42
N VAL A 43 19.45 -4.77 -23.01
CA VAL A 43 18.72 -5.89 -22.41
C VAL A 43 19.09 -7.16 -23.17
N LEU A 44 19.50 -8.22 -22.49
CA LEU A 44 19.68 -9.54 -23.11
C LEU A 44 18.31 -10.14 -23.39
N ILE A 45 18.00 -10.36 -24.67
CA ILE A 45 16.69 -10.85 -25.12
C ILE A 45 16.75 -12.25 -25.74
N ASP A 46 17.94 -12.68 -26.18
CA ASP A 46 18.15 -14.06 -26.65
C ASP A 46 19.61 -14.49 -26.52
N LYS A 47 19.85 -15.80 -26.51
CA LYS A 47 21.19 -16.38 -26.68
C LYS A 47 21.12 -17.61 -27.57
N THR A 48 22.02 -17.69 -28.54
CA THR A 48 22.11 -18.81 -29.50
C THR A 48 23.57 -19.17 -29.71
N GLY A 49 23.93 -20.40 -29.38
CA GLY A 49 25.32 -20.86 -29.45
C GLY A 49 26.26 -19.98 -28.61
N ASP A 50 27.19 -19.31 -29.29
CA ASP A 50 28.20 -18.40 -28.76
C ASP A 50 27.85 -16.91 -28.95
N SER A 51 26.58 -16.61 -29.22
CA SER A 51 26.11 -15.24 -29.47
C SER A 51 24.95 -14.85 -28.56
N ALA A 52 24.92 -13.57 -28.21
CA ALA A 52 23.86 -12.92 -27.45
C ALA A 52 23.13 -11.90 -28.33
N THR A 53 21.81 -11.87 -28.26
CA THR A 53 21.00 -10.81 -28.87
C THR A 53 20.62 -9.79 -27.81
N LEU A 54 21.06 -8.55 -28.02
CA LEU A 54 20.90 -7.42 -27.13
C LEU A 54 19.90 -6.41 -27.72
N LEU A 55 18.93 -5.96 -26.92
CA LEU A 55 18.05 -4.83 -27.25
C LEU A 55 18.65 -3.55 -26.67
N LEU A 56 19.07 -2.63 -27.54
CA LEU A 56 19.65 -1.34 -27.17
C LEU A 56 18.57 -0.35 -26.76
N ARG A 57 18.97 0.72 -26.03
CA ARG A 57 18.06 1.83 -25.68
C ARG A 57 17.40 2.50 -26.88
N SER A 58 18.06 2.48 -28.05
CA SER A 58 17.51 2.98 -29.31
C SER A 58 16.37 2.11 -29.88
N GLY A 59 16.10 0.93 -29.29
CA GLY A 59 15.14 -0.05 -29.80
C GLY A 59 15.74 -1.00 -30.83
N GLN A 60 16.96 -0.76 -31.27
CA GLN A 60 17.68 -1.64 -32.18
C GLN A 60 18.13 -2.92 -31.49
N ARG A 61 18.13 -4.02 -32.24
CA ARG A 61 18.68 -5.30 -31.81
C ARG A 61 20.11 -5.44 -32.36
N ALA A 62 21.02 -5.88 -31.51
CA ALA A 62 22.40 -6.16 -31.85
C ALA A 62 22.76 -7.59 -31.44
N THR A 63 23.31 -8.37 -32.36
CA THR A 63 23.87 -9.69 -32.05
C THR A 63 25.36 -9.54 -31.80
N VAL A 64 25.82 -10.01 -30.64
CA VAL A 64 27.20 -9.90 -30.19
C VAL A 64 27.72 -11.28 -29.83
N THR A 65 28.84 -11.66 -30.42
CA THR A 65 29.54 -12.91 -30.11
C THR A 65 30.26 -12.80 -28.77
N PHE A 66 30.36 -13.91 -28.02
CA PHE A 66 30.87 -13.90 -26.64
C PHE A 66 32.32 -13.43 -26.53
N ASP A 67 33.15 -13.67 -27.55
CA ASP A 67 34.54 -13.19 -27.65
C ASP A 67 34.67 -11.66 -27.64
N LYS A 68 33.60 -10.93 -27.99
CA LYS A 68 33.56 -9.47 -27.97
C LYS A 68 33.14 -8.90 -26.62
N LEU A 69 32.77 -9.74 -25.65
CA LEU A 69 32.27 -9.34 -24.34
C LEU A 69 33.27 -9.66 -23.23
N SER A 70 33.20 -8.88 -22.16
CA SER A 70 33.99 -9.11 -20.95
C SER A 70 33.72 -10.49 -20.34
N ALA A 71 34.70 -11.04 -19.62
CA ALA A 71 34.54 -12.34 -18.95
C ALA A 71 33.37 -12.35 -17.94
N GLU A 72 33.08 -11.20 -17.32
CA GLU A 72 31.95 -11.01 -16.43
C GLU A 72 30.61 -11.10 -17.18
N ASP A 73 30.48 -10.41 -18.31
CA ASP A 73 29.27 -10.46 -19.15
C ASP A 73 29.06 -11.86 -19.75
N GLN A 74 30.13 -12.54 -20.15
CA GLN A 74 30.05 -13.93 -20.60
C GLN A 74 29.51 -14.85 -19.50
N THR A 75 29.99 -14.69 -18.27
CA THR A 75 29.48 -15.45 -17.11
C THR A 75 28.01 -15.19 -16.88
N TYR A 76 27.59 -13.93 -16.95
CA TYR A 76 26.19 -13.56 -16.82
C TYR A 76 25.31 -14.17 -17.92
N ILE A 77 25.70 -14.03 -19.20
CA ILE A 77 24.92 -14.54 -20.35
C ILE A 77 24.79 -16.08 -20.27
N LYS A 78 25.85 -16.77 -19.84
CA LYS A 78 25.82 -18.22 -19.64
C LYS A 78 24.79 -18.62 -18.57
N ALA A 79 24.75 -17.91 -17.45
CA ALA A 79 23.80 -18.14 -16.36
C ALA A 79 22.36 -17.64 -16.64
N TRP A 80 22.17 -16.81 -17.67
CA TRP A 80 20.87 -16.25 -18.02
C TRP A 80 19.93 -17.30 -18.65
N SER A 81 18.66 -17.28 -18.26
CA SER A 81 17.58 -18.07 -18.88
C SER A 81 16.54 -17.12 -19.47
N LYS A 82 16.17 -17.36 -20.72
CA LYS A 82 15.16 -16.58 -21.45
C LYS A 82 13.80 -16.68 -20.77
N GLU A 83 13.46 -17.88 -20.34
CA GLU A 83 12.22 -18.21 -19.67
C GLU A 83 12.09 -17.45 -18.34
N LYS A 84 13.16 -17.47 -17.53
CA LYS A 84 13.23 -16.71 -16.28
C LYS A 84 13.13 -15.21 -16.53
N ALA A 85 13.82 -14.70 -17.56
CA ALA A 85 13.77 -13.27 -17.90
C ALA A 85 12.36 -12.83 -18.34
N VAL A 86 11.70 -13.61 -19.20
CA VAL A 86 10.32 -13.36 -19.62
C VAL A 86 9.35 -13.45 -18.44
N PHE A 87 9.51 -14.44 -17.55
CA PHE A 87 8.70 -14.56 -16.34
C PHE A 87 8.84 -13.34 -15.42
N LEU A 88 10.08 -12.94 -15.10
CA LEU A 88 10.34 -11.77 -14.25
C LEU A 88 9.81 -10.48 -14.87
N GLN A 89 9.90 -10.34 -16.19
CA GLN A 89 9.32 -9.20 -16.91
C GLN A 89 7.79 -9.18 -16.77
N LYS A 90 7.12 -10.33 -16.88
CA LYS A 90 5.68 -10.41 -16.63
C LYS A 90 5.33 -10.11 -15.17
N CYS A 91 6.10 -10.61 -14.20
CA CYS A 91 5.92 -10.27 -12.79
C CYS A 91 6.06 -8.77 -12.55
N ARG A 92 7.00 -8.07 -13.19
CA ARG A 92 7.12 -6.60 -13.08
C ARG A 92 5.87 -5.86 -13.53
N SER A 93 5.15 -6.38 -14.51
CA SER A 93 3.88 -5.80 -14.98
C SER A 93 2.66 -6.11 -14.09
N LEU A 94 2.79 -7.04 -13.13
CA LEU A 94 1.68 -7.49 -12.28
C LEU A 94 1.34 -6.45 -11.20
N THR A 95 0.16 -5.85 -11.21
CA THR A 95 -0.19 -4.88 -10.15
C THR A 95 -0.31 -5.54 -8.78
N THR A 96 -0.05 -4.78 -7.72
CA THR A 96 -0.32 -5.18 -6.33
C THR A 96 -1.79 -5.57 -6.17
N ARG A 97 -2.71 -4.83 -6.82
CA ARG A 97 -4.12 -5.22 -6.92
C ARG A 97 -4.33 -6.63 -7.47
N GLN A 98 -3.77 -6.93 -8.64
CA GLN A 98 -3.93 -8.26 -9.24
C GLN A 98 -3.44 -9.36 -8.30
N LEU A 99 -2.29 -9.16 -7.67
CA LEU A 99 -1.73 -10.11 -6.71
C LEU A 99 -2.62 -10.29 -5.46
N LEU A 100 -3.14 -9.20 -4.90
CA LEU A 100 -3.91 -9.24 -3.66
C LEU A 100 -5.36 -9.71 -3.84
N GLU A 101 -6.02 -9.33 -4.94
CA GLU A 101 -7.38 -9.80 -5.23
C GLU A 101 -7.44 -11.31 -5.49
N LEU A 102 -6.33 -11.92 -5.92
CA LEU A 102 -6.15 -13.39 -6.01
C LEU A 102 -5.87 -14.06 -4.67
N ARG A 103 -5.81 -13.28 -3.60
CA ARG A 103 -5.57 -13.74 -2.23
C ARG A 103 -6.73 -13.35 -1.33
N GLY A 104 -7.91 -13.18 -1.90
CA GLY A 104 -9.13 -12.82 -1.21
C GLY A 104 -9.17 -11.40 -0.65
N TYR A 105 -8.24 -10.51 -1.00
CA TYR A 105 -8.38 -9.10 -0.62
C TYR A 105 -9.46 -8.42 -1.46
N GLU A 106 -10.27 -7.61 -0.80
CA GLU A 106 -11.11 -6.63 -1.46
C GLU A 106 -10.34 -5.32 -1.61
N SER A 107 -10.38 -4.71 -2.80
CA SER A 107 -9.71 -3.43 -3.06
C SER A 107 -10.69 -2.26 -3.10
N PHE A 108 -10.26 -1.14 -2.51
CA PHE A 108 -11.00 0.11 -2.46
C PHE A 108 -10.09 1.21 -2.98
N GLN A 109 -10.57 1.96 -3.98
CA GLN A 109 -9.90 3.18 -4.38
C GLN A 109 -10.12 4.22 -3.29
N PHE A 110 -9.04 4.80 -2.76
CA PHE A 110 -9.15 5.94 -1.86
C PHE A 110 -9.08 7.25 -2.64
N ARG A 111 -9.65 8.31 -2.06
CA ARG A 111 -9.54 9.68 -2.55
C ARG A 111 -8.53 10.46 -1.71
N PHE A 112 -7.88 11.44 -2.33
CA PHE A 112 -7.05 12.41 -1.64
C PHE A 112 -7.86 13.67 -1.35
N GLU A 113 -7.77 14.19 -0.14
CA GLU A 113 -8.06 15.59 0.17
C GLU A 113 -6.84 16.19 0.87
N GLY A 114 -6.07 16.99 0.15
CA GLY A 114 -4.66 17.23 0.51
C GLY A 114 -3.82 15.98 0.21
N ASN A 115 -3.09 15.51 1.21
CA ASN A 115 -2.37 14.24 1.22
C ASN A 115 -3.09 13.15 2.02
N SER A 116 -4.01 13.53 2.91
CA SER A 116 -4.86 12.58 3.63
C SER A 116 -5.68 11.71 2.67
N ILE A 117 -5.86 10.44 3.04
CA ILE A 117 -6.51 9.42 2.21
C ILE A 117 -7.81 8.93 2.85
N PHE A 118 -8.87 8.86 2.05
CA PHE A 118 -10.21 8.55 2.53
C PHE A 118 -10.86 7.43 1.72
N ILE A 119 -11.62 6.57 2.41
CA ILE A 119 -12.53 5.59 1.79
C ILE A 119 -13.95 5.78 2.30
N ASP A 120 -14.89 5.16 1.60
CA ASP A 120 -16.28 5.10 2.05
C ASP A 120 -16.55 3.78 2.79
N GLY A 121 -17.30 3.86 3.88
CA GLY A 121 -17.76 2.73 4.69
C GLY A 121 -19.18 2.96 5.20
N LYS A 122 -19.74 2.00 5.91
CA LYS A 122 -21.10 2.11 6.46
C LYS A 122 -21.10 1.87 7.97
N LEU A 123 -21.89 2.67 8.67
CA LEU A 123 -22.23 2.49 10.08
C LEU A 123 -23.73 2.23 10.17
N ASN A 124 -24.13 1.04 10.63
CA ASN A 124 -25.53 0.59 10.63
C ASN A 124 -26.23 0.79 9.27
N GLY A 125 -25.52 0.51 8.18
CA GLY A 125 -26.01 0.69 6.81
C GLY A 125 -25.95 2.12 6.27
N LYS A 126 -25.77 3.15 7.13
CA LYS A 126 -25.62 4.55 6.71
C LYS A 126 -24.21 4.81 6.21
N GLN A 127 -24.10 5.43 5.03
CA GLN A 127 -22.82 5.72 4.39
C GLN A 127 -22.06 6.82 5.16
N GLY A 128 -20.74 6.66 5.29
CA GLY A 128 -19.81 7.65 5.82
C GLY A 128 -18.44 7.59 5.15
N THR A 129 -17.70 8.69 5.27
CA THR A 129 -16.31 8.88 4.85
C THR A 129 -15.38 8.58 6.02
N PHE A 130 -14.37 7.75 5.77
CA PHE A 130 -13.40 7.32 6.76
C PHE A 130 -12.01 7.80 6.37
N LEU A 131 -11.35 8.54 7.25
CA LEU A 131 -9.92 8.82 7.16
C LEU A 131 -9.14 7.53 7.45
N ILE A 132 -8.17 7.17 6.60
CA ILE A 132 -7.27 6.03 6.84
C ILE A 132 -6.09 6.51 7.67
N ASP A 133 -6.00 6.07 8.92
CA ASP A 133 -5.06 6.62 9.89
C ASP A 133 -4.27 5.52 10.60
N THR A 134 -3.03 5.31 10.14
CA THR A 134 -2.05 4.42 10.77
C THR A 134 -1.44 5.01 12.04
N GLY A 135 -1.56 6.32 12.25
CA GLY A 135 -1.19 7.03 13.47
C GLY A 135 -2.24 6.94 14.57
N ALA A 136 -3.50 6.64 14.25
CA ALA A 136 -4.54 6.34 15.22
C ALA A 136 -4.49 4.87 15.68
N GLY A 137 -4.21 4.65 16.97
CA GLY A 137 -4.16 3.31 17.53
C GLY A 137 -5.53 2.64 17.63
N THR A 138 -6.60 3.43 17.72
CA THR A 138 -7.99 2.99 17.78
C THR A 138 -8.82 3.77 16.77
N SER A 139 -9.80 3.13 16.17
CA SER A 139 -10.78 3.78 15.30
C SER A 139 -11.65 4.75 16.11
N LEU A 140 -12.12 5.83 15.47
CA LEU A 140 -12.93 6.88 16.11
C LEU A 140 -14.15 7.22 15.26
N LEU A 141 -15.27 7.51 15.92
CA LEU A 141 -16.49 8.02 15.28
C LEU A 141 -16.71 9.49 15.61
N HIS A 142 -17.19 10.26 14.63
CA HIS A 142 -17.76 11.56 14.93
C HIS A 142 -19.12 11.40 15.62
N ILE A 143 -19.34 12.06 16.76
CA ILE A 143 -20.57 11.93 17.56
C ILE A 143 -21.86 12.16 16.74
N PRO A 144 -22.02 13.25 15.98
CA PRO A 144 -23.16 13.43 15.08
C PRO A 144 -23.37 12.23 14.16
N PHE A 145 -22.33 11.75 13.47
CA PHE A 145 -22.45 10.60 12.56
C PHE A 145 -22.88 9.31 13.27
N ALA A 146 -22.35 9.05 14.47
CA ALA A 146 -22.73 7.91 15.28
C ALA A 146 -24.23 7.95 15.64
N LYS A 147 -24.69 9.09 16.18
CA LYS A 147 -26.12 9.30 16.53
C LYS A 147 -27.02 9.20 15.31
N ASP A 148 -26.61 9.82 14.22
CA ASP A 148 -27.28 9.82 12.92
C ASP A 148 -27.40 8.43 12.29
N SER A 149 -26.55 7.51 12.70
CA SER A 149 -26.54 6.10 12.28
C SER A 149 -27.26 5.21 13.31
N GLY A 150 -27.93 5.80 14.31
CA GLY A 150 -28.68 5.08 15.33
C GLY A 150 -27.84 4.46 16.45
N CYS A 151 -26.56 4.81 16.57
CA CYS A 151 -25.74 4.37 17.70
C CYS A 151 -26.04 5.19 18.96
N GLN A 152 -25.95 4.54 20.12
CA GLN A 152 -26.02 5.20 21.42
C GLN A 152 -24.60 5.54 21.87
N VAL A 153 -24.27 6.83 21.86
CA VAL A 153 -22.98 7.33 22.37
C VAL A 153 -23.06 7.37 23.89
N GLY A 154 -22.15 6.63 24.55
CA GLY A 154 -22.03 6.65 26.01
C GLY A 154 -21.55 8.01 26.54
N GLU A 155 -21.51 8.13 27.87
CA GLU A 155 -20.96 9.32 28.52
C GLU A 155 -19.51 9.56 28.08
N LEU A 156 -19.13 10.83 27.91
CA LEU A 156 -17.81 11.21 27.40
C LEU A 156 -16.76 11.20 28.54
N THR A 157 -16.59 10.05 29.18
CA THR A 157 -15.71 9.87 30.35
C THR A 157 -14.28 9.48 29.97
N GLU A 158 -14.06 9.02 28.75
CA GLU A 158 -12.74 8.62 28.25
C GLU A 158 -11.98 9.83 27.72
N LYS A 159 -10.64 9.73 27.71
CA LYS A 159 -9.76 10.72 27.10
C LYS A 159 -9.01 10.10 25.94
N ILE A 160 -9.09 10.76 24.79
CA ILE A 160 -8.28 10.45 23.62
C ILE A 160 -7.25 11.55 23.39
N TYR A 161 -6.17 11.22 22.70
CA TYR A 161 -5.03 12.10 22.52
C TYR A 161 -4.66 12.21 21.04
N GLY A 162 -4.18 13.38 20.63
CA GLY A 162 -3.49 13.54 19.36
C GLY A 162 -2.60 14.78 19.37
N VAL A 163 -2.16 15.19 18.17
CA VAL A 163 -1.12 16.20 17.98
C VAL A 163 -1.42 17.57 18.61
N SER A 164 -2.70 17.88 18.83
CA SER A 164 -3.12 19.18 19.37
C SER A 164 -3.53 19.14 20.84
N GLY A 165 -3.69 17.97 21.46
CA GLY A 165 -4.09 17.83 22.85
C GLY A 165 -4.99 16.63 23.11
N GLU A 166 -5.83 16.75 24.15
CA GLU A 166 -6.80 15.73 24.53
C GLU A 166 -8.22 16.14 24.12
N ALA A 167 -9.06 15.14 23.87
CA ALA A 167 -10.49 15.34 23.69
C ALA A 167 -11.27 14.29 24.50
N PRO A 168 -12.45 14.66 25.03
CA PRO A 168 -13.32 13.69 25.68
C PRO A 168 -13.94 12.76 24.62
N ALA A 169 -14.10 11.49 24.98
CA ALA A 169 -14.71 10.48 24.13
C ALA A 169 -15.61 9.55 24.94
N GLY A 170 -16.61 8.97 24.28
CA GLY A 170 -17.53 8.01 24.88
C GLY A 170 -17.52 6.70 24.13
N TRP A 171 -17.46 5.58 24.86
CA TRP A 171 -17.65 4.27 24.27
C TRP A 171 -19.05 4.18 23.65
N THR A 172 -19.09 3.79 22.38
CA THR A 172 -20.32 3.70 21.59
C THR A 172 -20.48 2.28 21.11
N ASP A 173 -21.62 1.67 21.42
CA ASP A 173 -21.96 0.35 20.90
C ASP A 173 -22.36 0.48 19.43
N VAL A 174 -21.65 -0.27 18.59
CA VAL A 174 -21.78 -0.24 17.13
C VAL A 174 -22.31 -1.60 16.67
N PRO A 175 -23.63 -1.69 16.38
CA PRO A 175 -24.22 -2.94 15.91
C PRO A 175 -23.54 -3.46 14.65
N THR A 176 -23.29 -2.58 13.67
CA THR A 176 -22.54 -2.94 12.46
C THR A 176 -21.70 -1.79 11.94
N ILE A 177 -20.45 -2.09 11.58
CA ILE A 177 -19.60 -1.24 10.74
C ILE A 177 -19.05 -2.08 9.59
N SER A 178 -19.06 -1.55 8.37
CA SER A 178 -18.61 -2.30 7.20
C SER A 178 -17.86 -1.49 6.15
N PHE A 179 -16.95 -2.19 5.47
CA PHE A 179 -16.16 -1.71 4.35
C PHE A 179 -16.23 -2.78 3.26
N GLY A 180 -17.12 -2.59 2.28
CA GLY A 180 -17.43 -3.64 1.30
C GLY A 180 -17.97 -4.90 1.97
N GLU A 181 -17.33 -6.04 1.72
CA GLU A 181 -17.64 -7.34 2.32
C GLU A 181 -17.06 -7.50 3.74
N SER A 182 -16.17 -6.61 4.18
CA SER A 182 -15.66 -6.62 5.56
C SER A 182 -16.75 -6.08 6.49
N VAL A 183 -17.30 -6.91 7.38
CA VAL A 183 -18.39 -6.55 8.30
C VAL A 183 -18.02 -6.92 9.73
N PHE A 184 -18.05 -5.93 10.62
CA PHE A 184 -17.90 -6.12 12.07
C PHE A 184 -19.26 -5.97 12.74
N LYS A 185 -19.53 -6.82 13.73
CA LYS A 185 -20.82 -6.88 14.43
C LYS A 185 -20.62 -6.69 15.93
N GLY A 186 -21.45 -5.84 16.54
CA GLY A 186 -21.46 -5.64 17.98
C GLY A 186 -20.12 -5.16 18.55
N THR A 187 -19.41 -4.31 17.81
CA THR A 187 -18.13 -3.74 18.26
C THR A 187 -18.36 -2.50 19.12
N ARG A 188 -17.36 -2.10 19.91
CA ARG A 188 -17.38 -0.83 20.64
C ARG A 188 -16.31 0.08 20.05
N ILE A 189 -16.71 1.28 19.64
CA ILE A 189 -15.81 2.29 19.08
C ILE A 189 -15.97 3.56 19.89
N LEU A 190 -14.86 4.27 20.15
CA LEU A 190 -14.91 5.57 20.80
C LEU A 190 -15.51 6.61 19.85
N ALA A 191 -16.45 7.41 20.35
CA ALA A 191 -17.00 8.55 19.64
C ALA A 191 -16.57 9.86 20.29
N THR A 192 -16.16 10.83 19.49
CA THR A 192 -15.74 12.16 19.92
C THR A 192 -16.21 13.24 18.94
N ASP A 193 -16.02 14.50 19.31
CA ASP A 193 -16.22 15.63 18.40
C ASP A 193 -14.96 15.87 17.56
N LEU A 194 -15.02 15.52 16.28
CA LEU A 194 -13.95 15.68 15.31
C LEU A 194 -13.92 17.10 14.69
N THR A 195 -14.87 17.97 15.06
CA THR A 195 -14.86 19.37 14.59
C THR A 195 -13.99 20.27 15.45
N ASN A 196 -13.51 19.76 16.59
CA ASN A 196 -12.59 20.47 17.47
C ASN A 196 -11.32 20.86 16.71
N GLY A 197 -11.08 22.17 16.59
CA GLY A 197 -9.90 22.71 15.91
C GLY A 197 -10.12 23.11 14.46
N LEU A 198 -11.30 22.82 13.87
CA LEU A 198 -11.67 23.38 12.58
C LEU A 198 -11.80 24.91 12.66
N GLN A 199 -11.48 25.59 11.56
CA GLN A 199 -11.76 27.02 11.43
C GLN A 199 -13.26 27.27 11.21
N GLU A 200 -13.73 28.46 11.54
CA GLU A 200 -15.11 28.85 11.27
C GLU A 200 -15.40 28.72 9.76
N GLY A 201 -16.48 28.01 9.41
CA GLY A 201 -16.85 27.70 8.02
C GLY A 201 -16.13 26.52 7.38
N GLN A 202 -15.10 25.95 8.02
CA GLN A 202 -14.45 24.73 7.55
C GLN A 202 -15.36 23.52 7.81
N LYS A 203 -15.58 22.72 6.77
CA LYS A 203 -16.37 21.48 6.86
C LYS A 203 -15.50 20.32 7.32
N LEU A 204 -16.07 19.47 8.16
CA LEU A 204 -15.49 18.19 8.49
C LEU A 204 -15.38 17.31 7.24
N ARG A 205 -14.22 16.69 7.01
CA ARG A 205 -13.94 15.87 5.81
C ARG A 205 -14.30 14.41 6.06
N GLU A 206 -14.09 13.94 7.28
CA GLU A 206 -14.29 12.58 7.74
C GLU A 206 -15.43 12.47 8.75
N GLN A 207 -16.28 11.47 8.60
CA GLN A 207 -17.26 11.14 9.65
C GLN A 207 -16.71 10.14 10.67
N ALA A 208 -15.57 9.52 10.36
CA ALA A 208 -14.89 8.56 11.21
C ALA A 208 -13.40 8.44 10.83
N ILE A 209 -12.60 7.93 11.75
CA ILE A 209 -11.21 7.56 11.54
C ILE A 209 -11.12 6.04 11.59
N LEU A 210 -10.60 5.42 10.53
CA LEU A 210 -10.27 4.01 10.50
C LEU A 210 -8.83 3.83 10.99
N GLY A 211 -8.71 3.41 12.24
CA GLY A 211 -7.45 3.26 12.94
C GLY A 211 -6.74 1.93 12.65
N ALA A 212 -5.55 1.80 13.23
CA ALA A 212 -4.71 0.62 13.10
C ALA A 212 -5.28 -0.64 13.80
N ASP A 213 -6.23 -0.48 14.73
CA ASP A 213 -6.97 -1.59 15.34
C ASP A 213 -7.71 -2.43 14.29
N ILE A 214 -8.56 -1.81 13.47
CA ILE A 214 -9.32 -2.48 12.42
C ILE A 214 -8.40 -2.83 11.24
N MET A 215 -7.52 -1.92 10.81
CA MET A 215 -6.62 -2.18 9.69
C MET A 215 -5.71 -3.39 9.93
N SER A 216 -5.19 -3.54 11.15
CA SER A 216 -4.34 -4.68 11.48
C SER A 216 -5.12 -5.99 11.53
N GLN A 217 -6.37 -5.97 12.00
CA GLN A 217 -7.24 -7.16 11.95
C GLN A 217 -7.51 -7.59 10.50
N LEU A 218 -7.72 -6.65 9.58
CA LEU A 218 -8.00 -6.93 8.17
C LEU A 218 -6.74 -7.14 7.31
N ASP A 219 -5.56 -7.32 7.90
CA ASP A 219 -4.27 -7.41 7.20
C ASP A 219 -4.08 -6.30 6.15
N ALA A 220 -4.50 -5.07 6.44
CA ALA A 220 -4.59 -4.03 5.43
C ALA A 220 -3.29 -3.86 4.61
N VAL A 221 -3.46 -3.55 3.32
CA VAL A 221 -2.38 -3.05 2.47
C VAL A 221 -2.77 -1.69 1.95
N ILE A 222 -1.93 -0.68 2.16
CA ILE A 222 -2.12 0.68 1.63
C ILE A 222 -1.11 0.86 0.51
N SER A 223 -1.58 1.19 -0.70
CA SER A 223 -0.75 1.43 -1.87
C SER A 223 -1.01 2.82 -2.43
N TYR A 224 -0.09 3.74 -2.18
CA TYR A 224 -0.08 5.07 -2.81
C TYR A 224 0.04 5.02 -4.34
N PRO A 225 0.91 4.20 -4.97
CA PRO A 225 1.04 4.18 -6.43
C PRO A 225 -0.24 3.70 -7.12
N GLU A 226 -1.00 2.80 -6.49
CA GLU A 226 -2.27 2.30 -7.03
C GLU A 226 -3.50 3.06 -6.50
N ARG A 227 -3.29 4.00 -5.57
CA ARG A 227 -4.33 4.76 -4.86
C ARG A 227 -5.41 3.87 -4.26
N ARG A 228 -4.97 2.77 -3.63
CA ARG A 228 -5.86 1.73 -3.10
C ARG A 228 -5.49 1.31 -1.70
N ILE A 229 -6.51 0.99 -0.93
CA ILE A 229 -6.40 0.16 0.27
C ILE A 229 -7.01 -1.21 -0.04
N PHE A 230 -6.40 -2.26 0.48
CA PHE A 230 -6.83 -3.64 0.35
C PHE A 230 -7.13 -4.18 1.74
N LEU A 231 -8.30 -4.81 1.91
CA LEU A 231 -8.75 -5.36 3.19
C LEU A 231 -9.09 -6.85 3.03
N ARG A 232 -8.88 -7.65 4.07
CA ARG A 232 -9.27 -9.08 4.12
C ARG A 232 -10.67 -9.26 4.71
N PRO A 233 -11.73 -9.32 3.89
CA PRO A 233 -13.10 -9.48 4.40
C PRO A 233 -13.32 -10.78 5.18
N ASP A 234 -12.53 -11.83 4.89
CA ASP A 234 -12.56 -13.10 5.61
C ASP A 234 -12.06 -13.00 7.07
N LYS A 235 -11.36 -11.91 7.42
CA LYS A 235 -10.94 -11.59 8.80
C LYS A 235 -11.95 -10.74 9.59
N SER A 236 -13.15 -10.56 9.04
CA SER A 236 -14.27 -9.85 9.69
C SER A 236 -15.36 -10.82 10.16
N ASP A 237 -16.29 -10.35 11.00
CA ASP A 237 -17.36 -11.20 11.60
C ASP A 237 -18.37 -11.71 10.57
N GLY A 238 -18.60 -10.95 9.50
CA GLY A 238 -19.55 -11.25 8.42
C GLY A 238 -18.97 -12.07 7.27
N ALA A 239 -17.79 -12.66 7.42
CA ALA A 239 -17.16 -13.46 6.39
C ALA A 239 -18.06 -14.59 5.87
N GLU A 240 -18.46 -14.53 4.59
CA GLU A 240 -19.14 -15.66 3.90
C GLU A 240 -18.26 -16.91 3.85
N VAL A 241 -16.94 -16.72 3.88
CA VAL A 241 -15.94 -17.77 4.00
C VAL A 241 -15.08 -17.47 5.22
N LYS A 242 -15.35 -18.13 6.34
CA LYS A 242 -14.52 -18.07 7.54
C LYS A 242 -13.32 -18.97 7.32
N GLU A 243 -12.14 -18.36 7.05
CA GLU A 243 -10.85 -19.04 6.84
C GLU A 243 -10.97 -20.45 6.24
N GLY A 244 -11.35 -20.53 4.97
CA GLY A 244 -11.09 -21.72 4.16
C GLY A 244 -9.61 -21.75 3.80
N GLY A 245 -9.01 -22.95 3.75
CA GLY A 245 -7.62 -23.14 3.30
C GLY A 245 -7.33 -22.49 1.94
N GLU A 246 -6.08 -22.60 1.45
CA GLU A 246 -5.57 -21.89 0.26
C GLU A 246 -6.53 -21.81 -0.96
N GLU A 247 -7.44 -22.79 -1.14
CA GLU A 247 -8.52 -22.77 -2.14
C GLU A 247 -9.50 -21.59 -2.05
N ALA A 248 -9.90 -21.14 -0.85
CA ALA A 248 -10.85 -20.04 -0.70
C ALA A 248 -10.26 -18.69 -1.13
N LEU A 249 -8.94 -18.55 -0.98
CA LEU A 249 -8.20 -17.35 -1.38
C LEU A 249 -8.00 -17.28 -2.90
N ALA A 250 -8.15 -18.40 -3.62
CA ALA A 250 -8.03 -18.45 -5.08
C ALA A 250 -9.19 -17.76 -5.83
N PHE A 251 -10.21 -17.28 -5.10
CA PHE A 251 -11.37 -16.61 -5.67
C PHE A 251 -11.29 -15.08 -5.45
N ARG A 252 -11.68 -14.34 -6.49
CA ARG A 252 -11.74 -12.88 -6.52
C ARG A 252 -13.18 -12.42 -6.26
N ILE A 253 -13.32 -11.23 -5.68
CA ILE A 253 -14.61 -10.55 -5.55
C ILE A 253 -14.89 -9.73 -6.82
N PHE A 254 -16.01 -10.00 -7.49
CA PHE A 254 -16.54 -9.24 -8.61
C PHE A 254 -17.74 -8.42 -8.15
N LYS A 255 -17.79 -7.13 -8.50
CA LYS A 255 -18.89 -6.23 -8.17
C LYS A 255 -19.69 -5.89 -9.42
N THR A 256 -21.01 -5.77 -9.27
CA THR A 256 -21.90 -5.22 -10.30
C THR A 256 -22.01 -3.70 -10.20
N ALA A 257 -22.55 -3.06 -11.24
CA ALA A 257 -22.90 -1.64 -11.20
C ALA A 257 -23.94 -1.32 -10.11
N GLU A 258 -24.77 -2.30 -9.74
CA GLU A 258 -25.76 -2.22 -8.66
C GLU A 258 -25.21 -2.65 -7.29
N ASN A 259 -23.88 -2.72 -7.13
CA ASN A 259 -23.18 -3.12 -5.89
C ASN A 259 -23.50 -4.55 -5.39
N GLN A 260 -23.93 -5.46 -6.26
CA GLN A 260 -23.98 -6.89 -5.92
C GLN A 260 -22.58 -7.47 -6.01
N THR A 261 -22.21 -8.37 -5.10
CA THR A 261 -20.91 -9.02 -5.10
C THR A 261 -21.03 -10.50 -5.46
N TYR A 262 -20.04 -11.00 -6.19
CA TYR A 262 -19.88 -12.41 -6.50
C TYR A 262 -18.43 -12.82 -6.23
N ARG A 263 -18.23 -13.81 -5.36
CA ARG A 263 -16.92 -14.38 -5.12
C ARG A 263 -16.70 -15.58 -6.04
N GLY A 264 -15.75 -15.47 -6.96
CA GLY A 264 -15.56 -16.46 -8.01
C GLY A 264 -14.25 -16.31 -8.79
N LYS A 265 -14.04 -17.22 -9.75
CA LYS A 265 -12.97 -17.14 -10.75
C LYS A 265 -13.58 -17.26 -12.15
N ILE A 266 -13.05 -16.49 -13.11
CA ILE A 266 -13.47 -16.61 -14.52
C ILE A 266 -12.89 -17.92 -15.06
N VAL A 267 -13.77 -18.78 -15.57
CA VAL A 267 -13.39 -20.06 -16.21
C VAL A 267 -13.49 -20.01 -17.73
N SER A 268 -14.30 -19.11 -18.28
CA SER A 268 -14.37 -18.83 -19.71
C SER A 268 -14.94 -17.44 -19.97
N LYS A 269 -14.70 -16.90 -21.17
CA LYS A 269 -15.16 -15.56 -21.57
C LYS A 269 -15.52 -15.52 -23.06
N THR A 270 -16.63 -14.87 -23.38
CA THR A 270 -16.96 -14.33 -24.71
C THR A 270 -16.79 -12.80 -24.70
N PRO A 271 -16.87 -12.09 -25.85
CA PRO A 271 -16.72 -10.63 -25.86
C PRO A 271 -17.67 -9.85 -24.93
N THR A 272 -18.79 -10.44 -24.53
CA THR A 272 -19.83 -9.76 -23.73
C THR A 272 -20.20 -10.46 -22.43
N VAL A 273 -19.78 -11.71 -22.22
CA VAL A 273 -20.17 -12.53 -21.06
C VAL A 273 -18.96 -13.26 -20.49
N ILE A 274 -18.84 -13.28 -19.16
CA ILE A 274 -17.93 -14.19 -18.44
C ILE A 274 -18.71 -15.34 -17.82
N THR A 275 -18.09 -16.51 -17.77
CA THR A 275 -18.53 -17.63 -16.92
C THR A 275 -17.70 -17.61 -15.65
N LEU A 276 -18.36 -17.42 -14.51
CA LEU A 276 -17.76 -17.45 -13.19
C LEU A 276 -18.04 -18.80 -12.53
N GLU A 277 -16.99 -19.46 -12.05
CA GLU A 277 -17.11 -20.51 -11.03
C GLU A 277 -17.09 -19.83 -9.66
N LEU A 278 -18.22 -19.91 -8.94
CA LEU A 278 -18.38 -19.35 -7.61
C LEU A 278 -17.71 -20.22 -6.56
N VAL A 279 -17.50 -19.64 -5.38
CA VAL A 279 -17.18 -20.43 -4.17
C VAL A 279 -18.25 -21.51 -3.99
N GLY A 280 -17.82 -22.77 -3.84
CA GLY A 280 -18.71 -23.94 -3.82
C GLY A 280 -18.92 -24.62 -5.17
N GLY A 281 -18.24 -24.18 -6.24
CA GLY A 281 -18.12 -24.88 -7.52
C GLY A 281 -19.28 -24.65 -8.50
N LYS A 282 -20.33 -23.92 -8.10
CA LYS A 282 -21.43 -23.56 -9.00
C LYS A 282 -20.94 -22.58 -10.07
N GLN A 283 -21.23 -22.86 -11.33
CA GLN A 283 -20.96 -21.92 -12.42
C GLN A 283 -22.17 -21.03 -12.72
N MET A 284 -21.89 -19.79 -13.09
CA MET A 284 -22.89 -18.83 -13.58
C MET A 284 -22.34 -17.95 -14.70
N GLN A 285 -23.23 -17.49 -15.57
CA GLN A 285 -22.89 -16.49 -16.59
C GLN A 285 -23.22 -15.09 -16.09
N LEU A 286 -22.30 -14.16 -16.29
CA LEU A 286 -22.46 -12.76 -15.91
C LEU A 286 -22.09 -11.85 -17.10
N PRO A 287 -23.03 -11.06 -17.63
CA PRO A 287 -22.72 -10.08 -18.66
C PRO A 287 -21.69 -9.07 -18.16
N ILE A 288 -20.66 -8.79 -18.96
CA ILE A 288 -19.60 -7.84 -18.62
C ILE A 288 -20.19 -6.43 -18.42
N SER A 289 -21.27 -6.10 -19.13
CA SER A 289 -21.98 -4.82 -18.99
C SER A 289 -22.70 -4.64 -17.65
N ARG A 290 -22.89 -5.71 -16.86
CA ARG A 290 -23.45 -5.63 -15.50
C ARG A 290 -22.37 -5.41 -14.44
N LEU A 291 -21.11 -5.61 -14.78
CA LEU A 291 -20.02 -5.43 -13.84
C LEU A 291 -19.79 -3.94 -13.54
N SER A 292 -19.20 -3.66 -12.38
CA SER A 292 -18.63 -2.34 -12.08
C SER A 292 -17.61 -1.96 -13.16
N ALA A 293 -17.33 -0.67 -13.37
CA ALA A 293 -16.39 -0.23 -14.40
C ALA A 293 -15.01 -0.91 -14.27
N ASP A 294 -14.54 -1.05 -13.04
CA ASP A 294 -13.29 -1.73 -12.70
C ASP A 294 -13.32 -3.23 -13.03
N ASP A 295 -14.39 -3.92 -12.66
CA ASP A 295 -14.55 -5.35 -12.89
C ASP A 295 -14.83 -5.68 -14.36
N ALA A 296 -15.55 -4.81 -15.05
CA ALA A 296 -15.77 -4.89 -16.48
C ALA A 296 -14.44 -4.77 -17.24
N LYS A 297 -13.57 -3.82 -16.82
CA LYS A 297 -12.22 -3.70 -17.38
C LYS A 297 -11.39 -4.95 -17.12
N TYR A 298 -11.37 -5.45 -15.88
CA TYR A 298 -10.67 -6.69 -15.54
C TYR A 298 -11.17 -7.87 -16.39
N ALA A 299 -12.48 -8.05 -16.51
CA ALA A 299 -13.09 -9.09 -17.33
C ALA A 299 -12.76 -8.93 -18.83
N ALA A 300 -12.77 -7.70 -19.35
CA ALA A 300 -12.40 -7.41 -20.73
C ALA A 300 -10.93 -7.76 -21.01
N ASP A 301 -10.02 -7.48 -20.08
CA ASP A 301 -8.58 -7.76 -20.20
C ASP A 301 -8.22 -9.23 -19.85
N TRP A 302 -9.18 -10.01 -19.32
CA TRP A 302 -8.96 -11.40 -18.91
C TRP A 302 -8.71 -12.33 -20.10
N SER A 303 -7.80 -13.30 -19.91
CA SER A 303 -7.52 -14.40 -20.84
C SER A 303 -7.14 -15.67 -20.04
N GLU A 304 -7.28 -16.86 -20.63
CA GLU A 304 -6.82 -18.10 -19.99
C GLU A 304 -5.32 -18.07 -19.68
N ALA A 305 -4.51 -17.52 -20.59
CA ALA A 305 -3.07 -17.38 -20.39
C ALA A 305 -2.72 -16.44 -19.23
N SER A 306 -3.43 -15.31 -19.08
CA SER A 306 -3.23 -14.41 -17.93
C SER A 306 -3.73 -15.04 -16.64
N ALA A 307 -4.86 -15.76 -16.64
CA ALA A 307 -5.35 -16.49 -15.49
C ALA A 307 -4.36 -17.56 -15.01
N PHE A 308 -3.81 -18.36 -15.93
CA PHE A 308 -2.80 -19.37 -15.62
C PHE A 308 -1.55 -18.73 -15.03
N PHE A 309 -1.04 -17.64 -15.65
CA PHE A 309 0.11 -16.90 -15.10
C PHE A 309 -0.14 -16.39 -13.68
N LEU A 310 -1.32 -15.83 -13.42
CA LEU A 310 -1.74 -15.33 -12.12
C LEU A 310 -1.79 -16.44 -11.06
N GLN A 311 -2.29 -17.63 -11.41
CA GLN A 311 -2.28 -18.80 -10.54
C GLN A 311 -0.85 -19.18 -10.11
N HIS A 312 0.13 -19.09 -11.03
CA HIS A 312 1.54 -19.35 -10.71
C HIS A 312 2.16 -18.25 -9.82
N CYS A 313 1.61 -17.04 -9.87
CA CYS A 313 2.06 -15.92 -9.04
C CYS A 313 1.41 -15.91 -7.65
N GLN A 314 0.52 -16.84 -7.32
CA GLN A 314 -0.15 -16.85 -6.01
C GLN A 314 0.83 -16.93 -4.83
N GLY A 315 2.01 -17.52 -5.02
CA GLY A 315 3.09 -17.57 -4.01
C GLY A 315 3.98 -16.32 -3.95
N LEU A 316 3.91 -15.40 -4.92
CA LEU A 316 4.80 -14.24 -5.02
C LEU A 316 4.47 -13.19 -3.97
N THR A 317 5.31 -12.97 -2.96
CA THR A 317 5.07 -11.95 -1.93
C THR A 317 4.99 -10.53 -2.50
N ILE A 318 4.34 -9.60 -1.78
CA ILE A 318 4.39 -8.17 -2.13
C ILE A 318 5.84 -7.70 -2.12
N GLN A 319 6.63 -8.19 -1.16
CA GLN A 319 8.06 -7.93 -1.13
C GLN A 319 8.79 -8.28 -2.42
N GLU A 320 8.65 -9.51 -2.91
CA GLU A 320 9.31 -9.93 -4.15
C GLU A 320 8.86 -9.08 -5.33
N LEU A 321 7.56 -8.81 -5.45
CA LEU A 321 7.02 -7.97 -6.52
C LEU A 321 7.59 -6.54 -6.49
N LEU A 322 7.59 -5.89 -5.33
CA LEU A 322 8.02 -4.50 -5.21
C LEU A 322 9.54 -4.36 -5.28
N VAL A 323 10.32 -5.31 -4.76
CA VAL A 323 11.78 -5.34 -4.94
C VAL A 323 12.15 -5.51 -6.42
N LEU A 324 11.40 -6.32 -7.18
CA LEU A 324 11.57 -6.42 -8.64
C LEU A 324 11.32 -5.09 -9.37
N ARG A 325 10.57 -4.18 -8.74
CA ARG A 325 10.25 -2.82 -9.19
C ARG A 325 11.13 -1.75 -8.54
N LYS A 326 12.25 -2.14 -7.93
CA LYS A 326 13.23 -1.25 -7.30
C LYS A 326 12.73 -0.50 -6.07
N TYR A 327 11.63 -0.96 -5.46
CA TYR A 327 11.31 -0.52 -4.11
C TYR A 327 12.35 -1.06 -3.14
N GLN A 328 12.78 -0.21 -2.22
CA GLN A 328 13.46 -0.68 -1.02
C GLN A 328 12.43 -1.30 -0.07
N SER A 329 12.92 -2.26 0.74
CA SER A 329 12.19 -3.21 1.59
C SER A 329 12.62 -3.24 3.05
N PHE A 330 11.91 -2.62 4.00
CA PHE A 330 12.26 -2.73 5.41
C PHE A 330 11.06 -3.08 6.30
N GLU A 331 11.35 -3.77 7.40
CA GLU A 331 10.37 -4.12 8.42
C GLU A 331 10.14 -2.93 9.36
N TYR A 332 8.94 -2.86 9.93
CA TYR A 332 8.62 -1.90 10.97
C TYR A 332 8.35 -2.59 12.32
N GLU A 333 8.47 -1.83 13.39
CA GLU A 333 8.10 -2.26 14.73
C GLU A 333 6.64 -1.87 15.02
N ARG A 334 5.89 -2.75 15.68
CA ARG A 334 4.59 -2.39 16.26
C ARG A 334 4.71 -2.21 17.76
N ARG A 335 4.32 -1.04 18.28
CA ARG A 335 4.12 -0.81 19.72
C ARG A 335 2.64 -0.51 19.94
N GLY A 336 1.92 -1.46 20.52
CA GLY A 336 0.45 -1.47 20.47
C GLY A 336 -0.04 -1.56 19.03
N ASN A 337 -0.90 -0.64 18.61
CA ASN A 337 -1.43 -0.58 17.25
C ASN A 337 -0.64 0.32 16.29
N HIS A 338 0.28 1.14 16.80
CA HIS A 338 1.05 2.07 15.98
C HIS A 338 2.24 1.41 15.29
N ILE A 339 2.64 1.99 14.16
CA ILE A 339 3.77 1.57 13.33
C ILE A 339 4.94 2.52 13.56
N PHE A 340 6.11 1.95 13.87
CA PHE A 340 7.35 2.70 14.10
C PHE A 340 8.48 2.22 13.19
N VAL A 341 9.25 3.17 12.67
CA VAL A 341 10.37 2.89 11.76
C VAL A 341 11.60 3.65 12.21
N LYS A 342 12.75 2.96 12.23
CA LYS A 342 14.04 3.59 12.51
C LYS A 342 14.57 4.32 11.28
N GLY A 343 15.26 5.43 11.52
CA GLY A 343 15.90 6.24 10.50
C GLY A 343 16.88 7.22 11.11
N THR A 344 17.25 8.27 10.36
CA THR A 344 18.09 9.34 10.90
C THR A 344 17.48 10.72 10.68
N LEU A 345 17.67 11.62 11.64
CA LEU A 345 17.37 13.04 11.54
C LEU A 345 18.66 13.84 11.78
N ASN A 346 19.12 14.55 10.76
CA ASN A 346 20.37 15.32 10.76
C ASN A 346 21.57 14.53 11.31
N GLU A 347 21.71 13.25 10.91
CA GLU A 347 22.78 12.31 11.30
C GLU A 347 22.58 11.59 12.65
N ASN A 348 21.54 11.92 13.41
CA ASN A 348 21.20 11.21 14.64
C ASN A 348 20.23 10.08 14.37
N ASP A 349 20.45 8.92 14.99
CA ASP A 349 19.51 7.79 14.94
C ASP A 349 18.22 8.14 15.68
N VAL A 350 17.08 7.95 15.00
CA VAL A 350 15.75 8.28 15.53
C VAL A 350 14.72 7.23 15.16
N THR A 351 13.57 7.29 15.81
CA THR A 351 12.37 6.52 15.44
C THR A 351 11.28 7.47 14.96
N TYR A 352 10.63 7.14 13.85
CA TYR A 352 9.46 7.83 13.30
C TYR A 352 8.19 7.03 13.58
N LEU A 353 7.11 7.71 13.93
CA LEU A 353 5.76 7.14 13.89
C LEU A 353 5.21 7.31 12.47
N ILE A 354 4.66 6.27 11.88
CA ILE A 354 4.08 6.32 10.53
C ILE A 354 2.61 6.71 10.65
N ASP A 355 2.23 7.81 10.01
CA ASP A 355 0.91 8.41 10.17
C ASP A 355 0.29 8.80 8.82
N THR A 356 -0.61 7.96 8.31
CA THR A 356 -1.37 8.24 7.08
C THR A 356 -2.52 9.23 7.29
N GLY A 357 -2.91 9.48 8.55
CA GLY A 357 -3.91 10.46 8.93
C GLY A 357 -3.35 11.89 8.93
N ALA A 358 -2.06 12.04 9.24
CA ALA A 358 -1.34 13.30 9.16
C ALA A 358 -1.13 13.75 7.71
N ASP A 359 -1.80 14.84 7.31
CA ASP A 359 -1.67 15.42 5.97
C ASP A 359 -0.21 15.85 5.64
N SER A 360 0.54 16.29 6.65
CA SER A 360 1.94 16.70 6.53
C SER A 360 2.76 16.09 7.67
N SER A 361 4.02 15.81 7.38
CA SER A 361 4.98 15.34 8.38
C SER A 361 5.21 16.41 9.46
N LEU A 362 5.43 15.97 10.70
CA LEU A 362 5.44 16.83 11.88
C LEU A 362 6.53 16.35 12.85
N LEU A 363 7.38 17.25 13.36
CA LEU A 363 8.34 16.91 14.41
C LEU A 363 7.83 17.30 15.79
N ASN A 364 8.22 16.52 16.81
CA ASN A 364 8.16 16.99 18.17
C ASN A 364 9.15 18.15 18.35
N LEU A 365 8.72 19.25 18.96
CA LEU A 365 9.51 20.47 19.13
C LEU A 365 10.84 20.22 19.86
N LYS A 366 10.78 19.49 20.98
CA LYS A 366 11.98 19.15 21.75
C LYS A 366 12.91 18.27 20.93
N SER A 367 12.39 17.19 20.36
CA SER A 367 13.20 16.26 19.56
C SER A 367 13.79 16.92 18.31
N ALA A 368 13.09 17.86 17.67
CA ALA A 368 13.63 18.62 16.55
C ALA A 368 14.89 19.40 16.95
N LYS A 369 14.85 20.13 18.07
CA LYS A 369 15.98 20.88 18.61
C LYS A 369 17.14 19.96 19.03
N ASP A 370 16.83 18.88 19.75
CA ASP A 370 17.81 17.89 20.21
C ASP A 370 18.55 17.23 19.03
N ASN A 371 17.92 17.15 17.86
CA ASN A 371 18.49 16.61 16.62
C ASN A 371 18.98 17.71 15.67
N GLY A 372 19.26 18.91 16.16
CA GLY A 372 19.92 19.98 15.40
C GLY A 372 19.07 20.60 14.29
N CYS A 373 17.75 20.49 14.35
CA CYS A 373 16.86 21.26 13.48
C CYS A 373 16.70 22.68 14.03
N GLU A 374 16.75 23.67 13.14
CA GLU A 374 16.40 25.05 13.46
C GLU A 374 14.87 25.20 13.39
N VAL A 375 14.26 25.59 14.52
CA VAL A 375 12.82 25.85 14.62
C VAL A 375 12.61 27.36 14.75
N GLY A 376 11.80 27.92 13.85
CA GLY A 376 11.42 29.33 13.87
C GLY A 376 10.38 29.67 14.95
N ASP A 377 9.78 30.85 14.81
CA ASP A 377 8.74 31.32 15.72
C ASP A 377 7.52 30.39 15.71
N MET A 378 6.88 30.25 16.87
CA MET A 378 5.72 29.37 17.07
C MET A 378 4.40 30.04 16.61
N ASP A 379 4.43 30.67 15.43
CA ASP A 379 3.35 31.48 14.86
C ASP A 379 2.47 30.74 13.85
N GLN A 380 2.81 29.48 13.54
CA GLN A 380 1.99 28.56 12.76
C GLN A 380 1.08 27.74 13.67
N PHE A 381 0.16 26.99 13.06
CA PHE A 381 -0.75 26.12 13.80
C PHE A 381 -0.87 24.75 13.15
N VAL A 382 -0.90 23.72 13.98
CA VAL A 382 -1.35 22.38 13.59
C VAL A 382 -2.74 22.10 14.15
N GLN A 383 -3.46 21.22 13.46
CA GLN A 383 -4.83 20.83 13.78
C GLN A 383 -4.88 19.31 13.92
N GLY A 384 -5.70 18.84 14.86
CA GLY A 384 -5.91 17.42 15.12
C GLY A 384 -6.77 17.22 16.36
N ILE A 385 -6.76 16.00 16.90
CA ILE A 385 -7.44 15.72 18.17
C ILE A 385 -6.90 16.65 19.26
N GLY A 386 -7.83 17.27 20.00
CA GLY A 386 -7.53 18.30 20.99
C GLY A 386 -7.54 19.73 20.44
N GLY A 387 -7.82 19.94 19.15
CA GLY A 387 -8.07 21.26 18.57
C GLY A 387 -6.88 21.84 17.81
N LYS A 388 -6.43 23.04 18.21
CA LYS A 388 -5.31 23.76 17.58
C LYS A 388 -4.13 23.87 18.52
N ALA A 389 -2.94 23.80 17.93
CA ALA A 389 -1.68 23.88 18.64
C ALA A 389 -0.69 24.80 17.92
N PRO A 390 0.04 25.67 18.64
CA PRO A 390 1.09 26.48 18.02
C PRO A 390 2.22 25.58 17.51
N ALA A 391 2.79 25.97 16.38
CA ALA A 391 3.87 25.25 15.72
C ALA A 391 4.85 26.24 15.10
N GLY A 392 6.11 25.82 14.98
CA GLY A 392 7.14 26.57 14.29
C GLY A 392 7.56 25.86 13.01
N VAL A 393 7.88 26.63 11.97
CA VAL A 393 8.52 26.07 10.77
C VAL A 393 9.90 25.58 11.14
N THR A 394 10.24 24.36 10.74
CA THR A 394 11.56 23.76 10.99
C THR A 394 12.19 23.25 9.70
N ASN A 395 13.50 23.41 9.58
CA ASN A 395 14.28 22.88 8.47
C ASN A 395 14.95 21.56 8.87
N ILE A 396 14.70 20.51 8.09
CA ILE A 396 15.38 19.23 8.13
C ILE A 396 16.48 19.26 7.07
N ARG A 397 17.75 19.24 7.50
CA ARG A 397 18.90 19.17 6.57
C ARG A 397 18.92 17.82 5.86
N LYS A 398 18.78 16.74 6.63
CA LYS A 398 18.77 15.37 6.12
C LYS A 398 17.87 14.48 6.97
N LEU A 399 16.99 13.73 6.34
CA LEU A 399 16.22 12.65 6.92
C LEU A 399 16.47 11.38 6.13
N THR A 400 16.60 10.25 6.82
CA THR A 400 16.64 8.94 6.17
C THR A 400 15.60 8.00 6.74
N MET A 401 15.05 7.16 5.86
CA MET A 401 14.19 6.03 6.22
C MET A 401 14.47 4.90 5.23
N GLY A 402 15.04 3.80 5.73
CA GLY A 402 15.70 2.81 4.87
C GLY A 402 16.81 3.46 4.03
N ASP A 403 16.81 3.20 2.73
CA ASP A 403 17.74 3.78 1.75
C ASP A 403 17.26 5.15 1.23
N VAL A 404 16.06 5.62 1.59
CA VAL A 404 15.58 6.95 1.17
C VAL A 404 16.39 8.01 1.89
N VAL A 405 16.83 9.03 1.14
CA VAL A 405 17.46 10.23 1.69
C VAL A 405 16.69 11.47 1.25
N LEU A 406 15.97 12.10 2.18
CA LEU A 406 15.31 13.39 1.96
C LEU A 406 16.21 14.49 2.50
N THR A 407 16.51 15.50 1.68
CA THR A 407 17.32 16.66 2.10
C THR A 407 16.52 17.95 2.01
N ASN A 408 16.89 18.92 2.83
CA ASN A 408 16.37 20.29 2.80
C ASN A 408 14.83 20.36 2.85
N ARG A 409 14.22 19.64 3.79
CA ARG A 409 12.76 19.60 3.95
C ARG A 409 12.29 20.63 4.96
N LYS A 410 11.19 21.31 4.64
CA LYS A 410 10.47 22.17 5.56
C LYS A 410 9.27 21.42 6.08
N VAL A 411 9.20 21.27 7.39
CA VAL A 411 8.04 20.70 8.09
C VAL A 411 7.68 21.60 9.26
N LEU A 412 6.59 21.30 9.96
CA LEU A 412 6.26 21.95 11.21
C LEU A 412 6.87 21.18 12.39
N ALA A 413 7.12 21.90 13.48
CA ALA A 413 7.44 21.34 14.79
C ALA A 413 6.47 21.88 15.83
N THR A 414 5.87 21.01 16.63
CA THR A 414 4.99 21.38 17.75
C THR A 414 5.35 20.59 18.99
N ASP A 415 5.00 21.08 20.17
CA ASP A 415 5.20 20.34 21.40
C ASP A 415 4.22 19.16 21.47
N LEU A 416 4.71 17.95 21.18
CA LEU A 416 3.93 16.71 21.29
C LEU A 416 4.00 16.12 22.71
N ASN A 417 4.92 16.62 23.57
CA ASN A 417 5.02 16.22 24.96
C ASN A 417 3.99 16.95 25.85
N ARG A 418 3.25 17.95 25.33
CA ARG A 418 2.33 18.80 26.12
C ARG A 418 1.37 18.05 27.06
N LEU A 419 0.98 16.84 26.68
CA LEU A 419 0.05 16.00 27.43
C LEU A 419 0.73 15.21 28.55
N ASN A 420 2.04 15.00 28.44
CA ASN A 420 2.88 14.37 29.44
C ASN A 420 4.26 15.06 29.49
N PRO A 421 4.34 16.30 30.01
CA PRO A 421 5.56 17.12 29.94
C PRO A 421 6.80 16.45 30.57
N ASP A 422 6.58 15.58 31.55
CA ASP A 422 7.64 14.86 32.27
C ASP A 422 8.14 13.61 31.54
N LYS A 423 7.55 13.25 30.39
CA LYS A 423 7.89 12.05 29.64
C LYS A 423 8.27 12.39 28.21
N ASP A 424 9.54 12.20 27.90
CA ASP A 424 10.02 12.29 26.53
C ASP A 424 9.37 11.20 25.66
N LEU A 425 8.99 11.60 24.43
CA LEU A 425 8.56 10.67 23.40
C LEU A 425 9.73 9.80 22.95
N ASP A 426 9.46 8.52 22.71
CA ASP A 426 10.40 7.55 22.17
C ASP A 426 10.47 7.57 20.62
N TYR A 427 9.88 8.61 20.01
CA TYR A 427 9.91 8.91 18.58
C TYR A 427 10.08 10.43 18.36
N VAL A 428 10.64 10.78 17.20
CA VAL A 428 11.03 12.17 16.88
C VAL A 428 9.87 12.98 16.32
N GLY A 429 8.86 12.31 15.77
CA GLY A 429 7.72 12.92 15.10
C GLY A 429 6.97 11.94 14.21
N LEU A 430 6.04 12.49 13.44
CA LEU A 430 5.18 11.80 12.48
C LEU A 430 5.81 11.87 11.08
N PHE A 431 5.93 10.72 10.45
CA PHE A 431 6.18 10.59 9.02
C PHE A 431 4.83 10.50 8.31
N GLY A 432 4.41 11.62 7.75
CA GLY A 432 3.06 11.88 7.28
C GLY A 432 2.76 11.41 5.86
N ALA A 433 1.52 11.64 5.44
CA ALA A 433 1.02 11.30 4.12
C ALA A 433 1.72 12.04 2.98
N ASP A 434 2.30 13.21 3.24
CA ASP A 434 3.12 13.98 2.29
C ASP A 434 4.33 13.17 1.80
N PHE A 435 5.16 12.67 2.72
CA PHE A 435 6.33 11.88 2.36
C PHE A 435 5.95 10.49 1.86
N MET A 436 4.90 9.87 2.41
CA MET A 436 4.42 8.59 1.88
C MET A 436 3.94 8.70 0.43
N ARG A 437 3.26 9.80 0.09
CA ARG A 437 2.85 10.07 -1.29
C ARG A 437 4.02 10.39 -2.20
N GLU A 438 4.99 11.19 -1.73
CA GLU A 438 6.20 11.50 -2.51
C GLU A 438 7.00 10.24 -2.87
N LEU A 439 7.04 9.27 -1.96
CA LEU A 439 7.84 8.05 -2.08
C LEU A 439 7.07 6.84 -2.59
N ASP A 440 5.87 7.06 -3.15
CA ASP A 440 4.93 6.03 -3.63
C ASP A 440 4.81 4.86 -2.63
N ALA A 441 4.61 5.16 -1.34
CA ALA A 441 4.69 4.16 -0.29
C ALA A 441 3.70 3.00 -0.47
N VAL A 442 4.14 1.80 -0.09
CA VAL A 442 3.25 0.66 0.16
C VAL A 442 3.45 0.18 1.59
N ILE A 443 2.37 0.05 2.35
CA ILE A 443 2.38 -0.39 3.75
C ILE A 443 1.62 -1.71 3.83
N THR A 444 2.19 -2.71 4.48
CA THR A 444 1.60 -4.05 4.62
C THR A 444 1.48 -4.45 6.08
N TYR A 445 0.29 -4.84 6.53
CA TYR A 445 0.10 -5.35 7.89
C TYR A 445 0.48 -6.83 8.02
N ARG A 446 0.23 -7.64 6.99
CA ARG A 446 0.58 -9.08 6.99
C ARG A 446 2.09 -9.34 6.92
N GLU A 447 2.79 -8.68 6.00
CA GLU A 447 4.25 -8.84 5.85
C GLU A 447 5.03 -7.97 6.86
N LYS A 448 4.36 -7.05 7.56
CA LYS A 448 4.96 -6.08 8.49
C LYS A 448 6.08 -5.24 7.86
N ARG A 449 5.88 -4.83 6.60
CA ARG A 449 6.87 -4.06 5.84
C ARG A 449 6.30 -2.75 5.30
N ILE A 450 7.19 -1.78 5.18
CA ILE A 450 6.98 -0.58 4.35
C ILE A 450 7.91 -0.67 3.15
N PHE A 451 7.39 -0.25 2.01
CA PHE A 451 8.08 -0.15 0.74
C PHE A 451 8.10 1.31 0.32
N LEU A 452 9.28 1.82 -0.02
CA LEU A 452 9.45 3.17 -0.54
C LEU A 452 10.19 3.10 -1.86
N ILE A 453 10.02 4.10 -2.72
CA ILE A 453 10.86 4.30 -3.88
C ILE A 453 11.19 5.78 -4.00
N GLN A 454 12.46 6.07 -4.23
CA GLN A 454 12.95 7.42 -4.52
C GLN A 454 13.37 7.42 -5.99
N ARG A 455 12.64 8.17 -6.82
CA ARG A 455 12.84 8.21 -8.27
C ARG A 455 13.92 9.19 -8.69
#